data_AF-A0ABD2PIB9-F1
#
_entry.id   AF-A0ABD2PIB9-F1
#
_cell.length_a   1.000
_cell.length_b   1.000
_cell.length_c   1.000
_cell.angle_alpha   90.00
_cell.angle_beta   90.00
_cell.angle_gamma   90.00
#
_symmetry.space_group_name_H-M   'P 1'
#
loop_
_entity.id
_entity.type
_entity.pdbx_description
1 polymer ?
#
loop_
_entity_poly.entity_id
_entity_poly.type
_entity_poly.pdbx_seq_one_letter_code
_entity_poly.pdbx_strand_id
1 'polypeptide(L)'
;MTKCVTVVGDLVLRPQEMERKDLDNFLSIKKVYGLVDLHLEADGDLAFLRNLESIISKHEDRPALKITTQGPGRYLGLRSLRWINGPVELDFQHPVCYSSALSHLTRGLYPGDSELCSEYTATVGTQICT
;
A
#
# COMPACT_ATOMS: atom_id res chain seq x y z
N MET A 1 -19.65 -15.76 11.47
CA MET A 1 -19.13 -14.99 10.32
C MET A 1 -17.79 -15.56 9.91
N THR A 2 -17.67 -15.96 8.64
CA THR A 2 -16.45 -16.53 8.04
C THR A 2 -15.43 -15.41 7.83
N LYS A 3 -14.25 -15.54 8.44
CA LYS A 3 -13.16 -14.57 8.30
C LYS A 3 -12.49 -14.76 6.93
N CYS A 4 -12.50 -13.72 6.10
CA CYS A 4 -11.87 -13.76 4.78
C CYS A 4 -10.35 -13.59 4.92
N VAL A 5 -9.62 -14.68 4.75
CA VAL A 5 -8.15 -14.68 4.90
C VAL A 5 -7.45 -14.37 3.57
N THR A 6 -8.09 -14.70 2.46
CA THR A 6 -7.55 -14.54 1.10
C THR A 6 -8.59 -13.86 0.22
N VAL A 7 -8.17 -12.79 -0.45
CA VAL A 7 -8.96 -12.11 -1.48
C VAL A 7 -8.43 -12.55 -2.84
N VAL A 8 -9.33 -12.96 -3.73
CA VAL A 8 -9.05 -13.21 -5.15
C VAL A 8 -9.77 -12.14 -5.94
N GLY A 9 -9.02 -11.28 -6.61
CA GLY A 9 -9.51 -10.04 -7.21
C GLY A 9 -8.88 -8.81 -6.58
N ASP A 10 -9.34 -7.65 -7.04
CA ASP A 10 -8.77 -6.36 -6.67
C ASP A 10 -9.43 -5.80 -5.40
N LEU A 11 -8.63 -5.17 -4.56
CA LEU A 11 -9.02 -4.50 -3.34
C LEU A 11 -8.81 -3.00 -3.49
N VAL A 12 -9.88 -2.29 -3.84
CA VAL A 12 -9.86 -0.82 -3.98
C VAL A 12 -10.51 -0.20 -2.76
N LEU A 13 -9.76 0.62 -2.02
CA LEU A 13 -10.19 1.15 -0.72
C LEU A 13 -10.03 2.67 -0.64
N ARG A 14 -11.05 3.29 -0.05
CA ARG A 14 -11.10 4.71 0.32
C ARG A 14 -11.45 4.81 1.81
N PRO A 15 -10.48 4.61 2.71
CA PRO A 15 -10.77 4.39 4.13
C PRO A 15 -11.53 5.56 4.80
N GLN A 16 -11.36 6.78 4.30
CA GLN A 16 -12.02 7.99 4.78
C GLN A 16 -13.53 7.98 4.51
N GLU A 17 -13.97 7.26 3.46
CA GLU A 17 -15.38 7.12 3.09
C GLU A 17 -16.07 5.94 3.81
N MET A 18 -15.34 5.20 4.67
CA MET A 18 -15.82 3.95 5.29
C MET A 18 -15.97 4.09 6.81
N GLU A 19 -16.99 3.41 7.36
CA GLU A 19 -17.10 3.31 8.81
C GLU A 19 -16.03 2.37 9.40
N ARG A 20 -15.61 2.63 10.63
CA ARG A 20 -14.56 1.83 11.29
C ARG A 20 -14.92 0.34 11.37
N LYS A 21 -16.20 0.02 11.59
CA LYS A 21 -16.69 -1.36 11.66
C LYS A 21 -16.50 -2.11 10.33
N ASP A 22 -16.55 -1.39 9.21
CA ASP A 22 -16.37 -1.97 7.88
C ASP A 22 -14.88 -2.20 7.61
N LEU A 23 -14.03 -1.27 8.04
CA LEU A 23 -12.57 -1.41 8.02
C LEU A 23 -12.08 -2.61 8.86
N ASP A 24 -12.73 -2.90 9.98
CA ASP A 24 -12.34 -4.03 10.83
C ASP A 24 -12.55 -5.40 10.15
N ASN A 25 -13.38 -5.49 9.09
CA ASN A 25 -13.53 -6.71 8.31
C ASN A 25 -12.23 -7.09 7.56
N PHE A 26 -11.44 -6.09 7.18
CA PHE A 26 -10.19 -6.28 6.46
C PHE A 26 -9.04 -6.76 7.36
N LEU A 27 -9.20 -6.69 8.70
CA LEU A 27 -8.20 -7.19 9.65
C LEU A 27 -7.93 -8.69 9.49
N SER A 28 -8.86 -9.45 8.93
CA SER A 28 -8.66 -10.89 8.72
C SER A 28 -7.88 -11.24 7.45
N ILE A 29 -7.74 -10.28 6.53
CA ILE A 29 -7.08 -10.50 5.24
C ILE A 29 -5.58 -10.63 5.45
N LYS A 30 -5.03 -11.72 4.92
CA LYS A 30 -3.59 -12.00 4.90
C LYS A 30 -3.01 -11.98 3.50
N LYS A 31 -3.80 -12.32 2.48
CA LYS A 31 -3.31 -12.44 1.10
C LYS A 31 -4.28 -11.81 0.12
N VAL A 32 -3.74 -11.11 -0.87
CA VAL A 32 -4.48 -10.59 -2.01
C VAL A 32 -3.85 -11.13 -3.29
N TYR A 33 -4.66 -11.77 -4.14
CA TYR A 33 -4.30 -12.16 -5.49
C TYR A 33 -4.98 -11.21 -6.47
N GLY A 34 -4.30 -10.09 -6.77
CA GLY A 34 -4.84 -8.96 -7.52
C GLY A 34 -4.12 -7.68 -7.16
N LEU A 35 -4.76 -6.55 -7.46
CA LEU A 35 -4.33 -5.20 -7.08
C LEU A 35 -4.83 -4.86 -5.67
N VAL A 36 -4.00 -4.17 -4.89
CA VAL A 36 -4.44 -3.37 -3.74
C VAL A 36 -4.28 -1.89 -4.12
N ASP A 37 -5.38 -1.16 -4.21
CA ASP A 37 -5.40 0.27 -4.54
C ASP A 37 -5.95 1.08 -3.37
N LEU A 38 -5.11 1.92 -2.78
CA LEU A 38 -5.42 2.72 -1.61
C LEU A 38 -5.46 4.21 -1.98
N HIS A 39 -6.61 4.84 -1.77
CA HIS A 39 -6.79 6.28 -1.95
C HIS A 39 -6.89 6.93 -0.58
N LEU A 40 -5.96 7.85 -0.28
CA LEU A 40 -5.82 8.44 1.05
C LEU A 40 -5.87 9.97 0.96
N GLU A 41 -6.71 10.61 1.76
CA GLU A 41 -6.87 12.08 1.69
C GLU A 41 -5.90 12.85 2.59
N ALA A 42 -5.64 12.38 3.81
CA ALA A 42 -4.70 12.93 4.79
C ALA A 42 -4.35 11.84 5.81
N ASP A 43 -3.58 12.19 6.87
CA ASP A 43 -3.23 11.31 8.01
C ASP A 43 -4.15 10.09 8.16
N GLY A 44 -3.61 8.91 7.88
CA GLY A 44 -4.41 7.69 7.78
C GLY A 44 -3.70 6.50 8.38
N ASP A 45 -4.40 5.75 9.23
CA ASP A 45 -3.89 4.50 9.78
C ASP A 45 -4.33 3.32 8.92
N LEU A 46 -3.37 2.67 8.26
CA LEU A 46 -3.58 1.43 7.50
C LEU A 46 -3.57 0.19 8.40
N ALA A 47 -3.70 0.34 9.72
CA ALA A 47 -3.77 -0.79 10.65
C ALA A 47 -4.94 -1.74 10.41
N PHE A 48 -5.99 -1.32 9.69
CA PHE A 48 -7.06 -2.23 9.26
C PHE A 48 -6.56 -3.31 8.29
N LEU A 49 -5.40 -3.10 7.64
CA LEU A 49 -4.66 -4.11 6.86
C LEU A 49 -3.39 -4.59 7.57
N ARG A 50 -3.26 -4.44 8.90
CA ARG A 50 -2.03 -4.80 9.63
C ARG A 50 -1.62 -6.27 9.50
N ASN A 51 -2.57 -7.16 9.16
CA ASN A 51 -2.35 -8.59 9.00
C ASN A 51 -2.13 -9.00 7.54
N LEU A 52 -2.19 -8.06 6.58
CA LEU A 52 -1.87 -8.33 5.18
C LEU A 52 -0.39 -8.72 5.09
N GLU A 53 -0.13 -9.93 4.61
CA GLU A 53 1.20 -10.55 4.54
C GLU A 53 1.76 -10.53 3.11
N SER A 54 0.90 -10.72 2.10
CA SER A 54 1.35 -10.79 0.70
C SER A 54 0.33 -10.25 -0.31
N ILE A 55 0.85 -9.58 -1.34
CA ILE A 55 0.09 -9.15 -2.52
C ILE A 55 0.72 -9.79 -3.76
N ILE A 56 -0.09 -10.42 -4.61
CA ILE A 56 0.40 -11.14 -5.79
C ILE A 56 -0.47 -10.74 -6.98
N SER A 57 0.08 -9.95 -7.89
CA SER A 57 -0.50 -9.67 -9.21
C SER A 57 0.14 -10.58 -10.25
N LYS A 58 -0.66 -11.07 -11.20
CA LYS A 58 -0.19 -11.77 -12.40
C LYS A 58 -0.21 -10.87 -13.63
N HIS A 59 -0.67 -9.63 -13.48
CA HIS A 59 -0.79 -8.66 -14.55
C HIS A 59 0.49 -7.84 -14.62
N GLU A 60 1.23 -7.97 -15.73
CA GLU A 60 2.47 -7.20 -15.96
C GLU A 60 2.19 -5.73 -16.29
N ASP A 61 0.97 -5.43 -16.75
CA ASP A 61 0.50 -4.11 -17.17
C ASP A 61 -0.15 -3.30 -16.04
N ARG A 62 -0.35 -3.89 -14.87
CA ARG A 62 -1.03 -3.24 -13.73
C ARG A 62 -0.25 -3.45 -12.43
N PRO A 63 -0.19 -2.44 -11.55
CA PRO A 63 0.49 -2.59 -10.28
C PRO A 63 -0.20 -3.65 -9.40
N ALA A 64 0.60 -4.31 -8.57
CA ALA A 64 0.11 -5.12 -7.47
C ALA A 64 -0.30 -4.25 -6.28
N LEU A 65 0.40 -3.15 -6.05
CA LEU A 65 0.07 -2.16 -5.02
C LEU A 65 0.09 -0.76 -5.61
N LYS A 66 -1.01 -0.03 -5.44
CA LYS A 66 -1.11 1.39 -5.75
C LYS A 66 -1.50 2.14 -4.47
N ILE A 67 -0.77 3.20 -4.16
CA ILE A 67 -1.12 4.11 -3.06
C ILE A 67 -1.13 5.53 -3.61
N THR A 68 -2.29 6.18 -3.53
CA THR A 68 -2.49 7.56 -3.95
C THR A 68 -2.82 8.43 -2.73
N THR A 69 -2.11 9.54 -2.54
CA THR A 69 -2.37 10.46 -1.41
C THR A 69 -2.67 11.87 -1.90
N GLN A 70 -3.78 12.46 -1.45
CA GLN A 70 -4.19 13.82 -1.83
C GLN A 70 -3.74 14.92 -0.84
N GLY A 71 -3.22 14.55 0.33
CA GLY A 71 -2.80 15.48 1.38
C GLY A 71 -1.54 15.02 2.12
N PRO A 72 -0.87 15.93 2.85
CA PRO A 72 0.25 15.57 3.69
C PRO A 72 -0.20 14.59 4.78
N GLY A 73 0.69 13.67 5.17
CA GLY A 73 0.34 12.80 6.28
C GLY A 73 1.37 11.74 6.64
N ARG A 74 1.11 11.09 7.77
CA ARG A 74 1.83 9.92 8.25
C ARG A 74 0.95 8.69 8.10
N TYR A 75 1.36 7.77 7.23
CA TYR A 75 0.67 6.49 7.06
C TYR A 75 1.43 5.40 7.77
N LEU A 76 0.88 4.97 8.91
CA LEU A 76 1.36 3.83 9.65
C LEU A 76 0.52 2.62 9.25
N GLY A 77 1.16 1.46 9.02
CA GLY A 77 0.42 0.23 8.79
C GLY A 77 1.15 -0.76 7.90
N LEU A 78 0.43 -1.79 7.44
CA LEU A 78 0.98 -2.90 6.65
C LEU A 78 2.18 -3.61 7.31
N ARG A 79 2.22 -3.65 8.65
CA ARG A 79 3.37 -4.18 9.42
C ARG A 79 3.70 -5.65 9.15
N SER A 80 2.69 -6.43 8.73
CA SER A 80 2.88 -7.84 8.39
C SER A 80 3.23 -8.06 6.92
N LEU A 81 3.19 -7.02 6.08
CA LEU A 81 3.41 -7.14 4.65
C LEU A 81 4.89 -7.46 4.42
N ARG A 82 5.14 -8.63 3.84
CA ARG A 82 6.49 -9.16 3.62
C ARG A 82 6.80 -9.39 2.16
N TRP A 83 5.77 -9.48 1.31
CA TRP A 83 5.94 -9.88 -0.08
C TRP A 83 4.95 -9.17 -1.00
N ILE A 84 5.49 -8.55 -2.05
CA ILE A 84 4.70 -8.05 -3.18
C ILE A 84 5.28 -8.67 -4.44
N ASN A 85 4.46 -9.37 -5.21
CA ASN A 85 4.81 -9.86 -6.54
C ASN A 85 4.05 -9.04 -7.58
N GLY A 86 4.76 -8.13 -8.24
CA GLY A 86 4.24 -7.22 -9.26
C GLY A 86 4.67 -5.77 -9.02
N PRO A 87 4.37 -4.86 -9.97
CA PRO A 87 4.79 -3.45 -9.86
C PRO A 87 4.15 -2.74 -8.64
N VAL A 88 4.83 -1.74 -8.10
CA VAL A 88 4.32 -0.88 -7.03
C VAL A 88 4.29 0.56 -7.53
N GLU A 89 3.15 1.22 -7.36
CA GLU A 89 2.93 2.61 -7.75
C GLU A 89 2.61 3.44 -6.50
N LEU A 90 3.40 4.48 -6.25
CA LEU A 90 3.21 5.42 -5.15
C LEU A 90 3.04 6.81 -5.75
N ASP A 91 1.83 7.37 -5.68
CA ASP A 91 1.50 8.70 -6.17
C ASP A 91 1.21 9.62 -4.98
N PHE A 92 2.21 10.43 -4.63
CA PHE A 92 2.18 11.33 -3.49
C PHE A 92 2.20 12.78 -3.96
N GLN A 93 1.07 13.48 -3.81
CA GLN A 93 0.97 14.90 -4.15
C GLN A 93 1.63 15.81 -3.10
N HIS A 94 1.95 15.28 -1.92
CA HIS A 94 2.54 15.99 -0.79
C HIS A 94 3.59 15.10 -0.10
N PRO A 95 4.48 15.64 0.74
CA PRO A 95 5.39 14.83 1.54
C PRO A 95 4.65 13.84 2.45
N VAL A 96 5.11 12.59 2.48
CA VAL A 96 4.49 11.49 3.23
C VAL A 96 5.54 10.77 4.06
N CYS A 97 5.21 10.44 5.31
CA CYS A 97 6.00 9.49 6.10
C CYS A 97 5.29 8.13 6.14
N TYR A 98 6.02 7.05 5.90
CA TYR A 98 5.51 5.69 6.03
C TYR A 98 6.41 4.82 6.91
N SER A 99 5.82 3.81 7.57
CA SER A 99 6.60 2.89 8.39
C SER A 99 7.50 1.97 7.56
N SER A 100 8.63 1.54 8.16
CA SER A 100 9.74 0.77 7.57
C SER A 100 9.38 -0.47 6.73
N ALA A 101 8.18 -1.03 6.86
CA ALA A 101 7.72 -2.18 6.08
C ALA A 101 7.71 -1.90 4.57
N LEU A 102 7.32 -0.68 4.15
CA LEU A 102 7.41 -0.28 2.75
C LEU A 102 8.87 0.01 2.34
N SER A 103 9.70 0.51 3.25
CA SER A 103 11.13 0.78 3.00
C SER A 103 11.89 -0.49 2.63
N HIS A 104 11.59 -1.65 3.24
CA HIS A 104 12.21 -2.93 2.88
C HIS A 104 11.79 -3.43 1.49
N LEU A 105 10.58 -3.09 1.04
CA LEU A 105 10.07 -3.45 -0.28
C LEU A 105 10.61 -2.50 -1.37
N THR A 106 10.97 -1.27 -1.02
CA THR A 106 11.58 -0.27 -1.92
C THR A 106 13.10 -0.27 -1.90
N ARG A 107 13.78 -1.09 -1.07
CA ARG A 107 15.26 -1.21 -1.04
C ARG A 107 15.90 -1.69 -2.36
N GLY A 108 15.11 -2.24 -3.29
CA GLY A 108 15.55 -2.50 -4.67
C GLY A 108 15.42 -1.31 -5.62
N LEU A 109 14.81 -0.20 -5.18
CA LEU A 109 14.50 0.98 -5.99
C LEU A 109 15.23 2.24 -5.50
N TYR A 110 15.61 2.36 -4.22
CA TYR A 110 16.40 3.51 -3.71
C TYR A 110 17.32 3.13 -2.53
N PRO A 111 18.54 3.69 -2.43
CA PRO A 111 19.48 3.41 -1.36
C PRO A 111 19.27 4.36 -0.18
N GLY A 112 18.99 3.83 1.02
CA GLY A 112 19.02 4.62 2.25
C GLY A 112 18.10 4.11 3.34
N ASP A 113 18.69 3.50 4.37
CA ASP A 113 17.98 3.18 5.61
C ASP A 113 17.95 4.40 6.53
N SER A 114 16.76 4.88 6.83
CA SER A 114 16.41 5.64 8.04
C SER A 114 14.90 5.82 8.03
N GLU A 115 14.30 6.17 9.16
CA GLU A 115 12.90 6.64 9.22
C GLU A 115 12.72 7.81 8.24
N LEU A 116 12.35 7.49 7.00
CA LEU A 116 12.24 8.44 5.91
C LEU A 116 10.88 9.14 6.04
N CYS A 117 10.81 10.09 6.97
CA CYS A 117 10.02 11.30 6.72
C CYS A 117 10.79 12.09 5.67
N SER A 118 10.63 11.64 4.44
CA SER A 118 11.43 12.10 3.33
C SER A 118 10.57 13.13 2.61
N GLU A 119 10.96 14.40 2.69
CA GLU A 119 10.44 15.46 1.82
C GLU A 119 10.76 15.12 0.36
N TYR A 120 9.97 14.24 -0.26
CA TYR A 120 10.12 13.91 -1.67
C TYR A 120 8.77 13.99 -2.35
N THR A 121 8.66 14.94 -3.27
CA THR A 121 7.76 14.91 -4.40
C THR A 121 8.26 13.83 -5.36
N ALA A 122 7.61 12.66 -5.34
CA ALA A 122 7.85 11.63 -6.35
C ALA A 122 6.88 11.86 -7.52
N THR A 123 7.37 12.46 -8.61
CA THR A 123 6.70 12.35 -9.90
C THR A 123 7.31 11.15 -10.61
N VAL A 124 6.60 10.02 -10.69
CA VAL A 124 7.05 8.87 -11.49
C VAL A 124 6.22 8.78 -12.76
N GLY A 125 6.76 9.36 -13.82
CA GLY A 125 6.53 8.91 -15.18
C GLY A 125 7.66 7.97 -15.62
N THR A 126 7.31 7.10 -16.57
CA THR A 126 8.15 6.30 -17.47
C THR A 126 8.66 4.92 -17.05
N GLN A 127 8.03 3.90 -17.68
CA GLN A 127 8.65 2.79 -18.42
C GLN A 127 10.16 2.91 -18.64
N ILE A 128 10.90 1.82 -18.37
CA ILE A 128 11.96 1.34 -19.28
C ILE A 128 11.83 -0.19 -19.38
N CYS A 129 11.34 -0.65 -20.53
CA CYS A 129 11.69 -1.97 -21.07
C CYS A 129 13.05 -1.87 -21.78
N THR A 130 13.73 -3.02 -21.84
CA THR A 130 15.05 -3.40 -22.40
C THR A 130 16.26 -3.14 -21.52
#